data_AF-A0A120FN16-F1
#
_entry.id   AF-A0A120FN16-F1
#
_cell.length_a   1.000
_cell.length_b   1.000
_cell.length_c   1.000
_cell.angle_alpha   90.00
_cell.angle_beta   90.00
_cell.angle_gamma   90.00
#
_symmetry.space_group_name_H-M   'P 1'
#
loop_
_entity.id
_entity.type
_entity.pdbx_description
1 polymer ?
#
loop_
_entity_poly.entity_id
_entity_poly.type
_entity_poly.pdbx_seq_one_letter_code
_entity_poly.pdbx_strand_id
1 'polypeptide(L)'
;MALGQLAVTELDAILPDGTALCLPEYAQLPGGRIPPPAAKNLLVKIAVARRRHSGSDLYSEDTPARRHGQEVLRVRNASTPGKAPVDISVAPLTAHLVFEGEDQGDLITLPIGRIHDVDSAGAITLSDTYVPPTIDVHAVQPLIALLNEIRSMLRTRAEALAARADPSRATADAGGLIDLVTLSIVNGAEAVFDHFAATRGHHPETLFRSLLGLAGQLSSLVGDRRKPQNIHAYRHEDLESSFTPLADILRKMLSVVIQSAAISLPLQDRGYGIMIGVITDRTLFQDARFVLVAVASVPTETLRQQLPAQIKVGSVERIRDLVNLQLPGIPIRALAVAPRELPYIQDAVYFELDQSVELWRILPRAVAFAFHVSGGYSDLHLEFWAIRGKRA
;
A
#
# COMPACT_ATOMS: atom_id res chain seq x y z
N MET A 1 12.77 20.54 -24.24
CA MET A 1 13.17 21.17 -22.97
C MET A 1 14.60 21.74 -22.96
N ALA A 2 15.55 21.19 -23.74
CA ALA A 2 16.93 21.72 -23.83
C ALA A 2 17.08 23.12 -24.48
N LEU A 3 16.00 23.69 -25.03
CA LEU A 3 15.94 25.04 -25.61
C LEU A 3 15.24 26.06 -24.68
N GLY A 4 14.91 25.67 -23.44
CA GLY A 4 14.20 26.52 -22.47
C GLY A 4 12.75 26.89 -22.85
N GLN A 5 12.17 26.15 -23.80
CA GLN A 5 10.79 26.32 -24.24
C GLN A 5 9.94 25.10 -23.86
N LEU A 6 8.72 25.38 -23.40
CA LEU A 6 7.67 24.41 -23.16
C LEU A 6 6.69 24.43 -24.33
N ALA A 7 6.41 23.27 -24.91
CA ALA A 7 5.47 23.11 -26.00
C ALA A 7 4.62 21.86 -25.76
N VAL A 8 3.36 21.91 -26.21
CA VAL A 8 2.45 20.76 -26.21
C VAL A 8 2.66 20.02 -27.52
N THR A 9 2.76 18.69 -27.46
CA THR A 9 2.88 17.85 -28.65
C THR A 9 1.53 17.29 -29.06
N GLU A 10 0.76 16.79 -28.09
CA GLU A 10 -0.56 16.19 -28.25
C GLU A 10 -1.39 16.49 -27.00
N LEU A 11 -2.70 16.69 -27.16
CA LEU A 11 -3.62 16.89 -26.05
C LEU A 11 -5.04 16.57 -26.49
N ASP A 12 -5.67 15.62 -25.79
CA ASP A 12 -7.11 15.39 -25.84
C ASP A 12 -7.72 15.75 -24.49
N ALA A 13 -8.56 16.77 -24.47
CA ALA A 13 -9.13 17.31 -23.24
C ALA A 13 -10.55 17.82 -23.43
N ILE A 14 -11.28 17.88 -22.33
CA ILE A 14 -12.56 18.60 -22.24
C ILE A 14 -12.35 19.75 -21.28
N LEU A 15 -12.54 20.97 -21.75
CA LEU A 15 -12.46 22.16 -20.93
C LEU A 15 -13.65 22.24 -19.95
N PRO A 16 -13.55 23.02 -18.86
CA PRO A 16 -14.63 23.17 -17.88
C PRO A 16 -15.97 23.66 -18.46
N ASP A 17 -15.98 24.33 -19.62
CA ASP A 17 -17.21 24.75 -20.31
C ASP A 17 -17.81 23.65 -21.22
N GLY A 18 -17.22 22.46 -21.24
CA GLY A 18 -17.62 21.34 -22.10
C GLY A 18 -16.99 21.36 -23.49
N THR A 19 -16.11 22.31 -23.81
CA THR A 19 -15.44 22.36 -25.11
C THR A 19 -14.42 21.22 -25.23
N ALA A 20 -14.60 20.34 -26.21
CA ALA A 20 -13.61 19.34 -26.57
C ALA A 20 -12.44 19.99 -27.33
N LEU A 21 -11.22 19.68 -26.91
CA LEU A 21 -9.98 20.14 -27.50
C LEU A 21 -9.13 18.92 -27.84
N CYS A 22 -8.87 18.72 -29.13
CA CYS A 22 -8.08 17.62 -29.67
C CYS A 22 -6.96 18.18 -30.54
N LEU A 23 -5.73 18.12 -30.03
CA LEU A 23 -4.52 18.66 -30.64
C LEU A 23 -3.57 17.50 -31.01
N PRO A 24 -3.03 17.44 -32.25
CA PRO A 24 -3.18 18.38 -33.37
C PRO A 24 -4.34 18.06 -34.33
N GLU A 25 -5.16 17.03 -34.09
CA GLU A 25 -6.08 16.48 -35.11
C GLU A 25 -7.17 17.46 -35.57
N TYR A 26 -7.78 18.21 -34.64
CA TYR A 26 -8.91 19.10 -34.93
C TYR A 26 -8.65 20.57 -34.57
N ALA A 27 -7.50 20.86 -33.97
CA ALA A 27 -7.12 22.20 -33.54
C ALA A 27 -5.60 22.41 -33.62
N GLN A 28 -5.18 23.67 -33.71
CA GLN A 28 -3.77 24.02 -33.89
C GLN A 28 -3.00 23.96 -32.57
N LEU A 29 -1.80 23.39 -32.61
CA LEU A 29 -0.91 23.36 -31.44
C LEU A 29 -0.52 24.78 -31.02
N PRO A 30 -0.56 25.11 -29.72
CA PRO A 30 -0.07 26.39 -29.23
C PRO A 30 1.43 26.53 -29.52
N GLY A 31 1.86 27.74 -29.86
CA GLY A 31 3.28 28.05 -29.95
C GLY A 31 4.00 27.80 -28.62
N GLY A 32 5.23 27.28 -28.68
CA GLY A 32 6.04 27.05 -27.49
C GLY A 32 6.30 28.35 -26.72
N ARG A 33 6.26 28.29 -25.38
CA ARG A 33 6.51 29.46 -24.52
C ARG A 33 7.68 29.21 -23.57
N ILE A 34 8.42 30.29 -23.30
CA ILE A 34 9.50 30.32 -22.30
C ILE A 34 8.86 30.69 -20.95
N PRO A 35 9.03 29.88 -19.89
CA PRO A 35 8.54 30.23 -18.56
C PRO A 35 9.32 31.40 -17.96
N PRO A 36 8.78 32.08 -16.93
CA PRO A 36 9.53 33.09 -16.20
C PRO A 36 10.87 32.57 -15.66
N PRO A 37 11.93 33.38 -15.63
CA PRO A 37 13.23 32.96 -15.13
C PRO A 37 13.15 32.60 -13.64
N ALA A 38 13.86 31.55 -13.23
CA ALA A 38 13.85 31.02 -11.85
C ALA A 38 12.45 30.63 -11.33
N ALA A 39 11.51 30.27 -12.22
CA ALA A 39 10.20 29.77 -11.84
C ALA A 39 10.32 28.45 -11.06
N LYS A 40 9.59 28.37 -9.95
CA LYS A 40 9.51 27.18 -9.10
C LYS A 40 8.07 26.82 -8.83
N ASN A 41 7.77 25.53 -8.90
CA ASN A 41 6.43 24.99 -8.64
C ASN A 41 5.31 25.71 -9.41
N LEU A 42 5.57 26.10 -10.66
CA LEU A 42 4.70 26.95 -11.46
C LEU A 42 3.70 26.10 -12.26
N LEU A 43 2.40 26.34 -12.09
CA LEU A 43 1.39 25.64 -12.88
C LEU A 43 1.37 26.08 -14.34
N VAL A 44 1.25 25.10 -15.23
CA VAL A 44 1.09 25.27 -16.66
C VAL A 44 -0.33 24.90 -17.03
N LYS A 45 -1.00 25.79 -17.76
CA LYS A 45 -2.39 25.65 -18.17
C LYS A 45 -2.49 25.72 -19.69
N ILE A 46 -3.42 24.96 -20.25
CA ILE A 46 -3.94 25.21 -21.59
C ILE A 46 -5.15 26.14 -21.46
N ALA A 47 -5.28 27.08 -22.39
CA ALA A 47 -6.33 28.08 -22.35
C ALA A 47 -6.99 28.26 -23.71
N VAL A 48 -8.30 28.45 -23.73
CA VAL A 48 -9.09 28.79 -24.92
C VAL A 48 -10.00 29.96 -24.57
N ALA A 49 -10.19 30.91 -25.49
CA ALA A 49 -11.08 32.03 -25.26
C ALA A 49 -12.54 31.58 -25.04
N ARG A 50 -13.25 32.19 -24.09
CA ARG A 50 -14.66 31.90 -23.82
C ARG A 50 -15.53 32.25 -25.04
N ARG A 51 -16.56 31.42 -25.27
CA ARG A 51 -17.55 31.66 -26.33
C ARG A 51 -18.30 32.95 -26.04
N ARG A 52 -18.38 33.86 -27.01
CA ARG A 52 -19.16 35.09 -26.86
C ARG A 52 -20.61 34.83 -27.29
N HIS A 53 -21.57 35.33 -26.52
CA HIS A 53 -23.00 35.21 -26.83
C HIS A 53 -23.44 36.17 -27.96
N SER A 54 -22.64 37.22 -28.20
CA SER A 54 -22.84 38.23 -29.25
C SER A 54 -21.49 38.70 -29.78
N GLY A 55 -21.34 38.81 -31.09
CA GLY A 55 -20.08 39.17 -31.77
C GLY A 55 -19.49 38.03 -32.60
N SER A 56 -18.34 38.27 -33.23
CA SER A 56 -17.59 37.24 -33.96
C SER A 56 -16.65 36.50 -33.02
N ASP A 57 -16.76 35.17 -32.99
CA ASP A 57 -15.75 34.28 -32.35
C ASP A 57 -14.56 33.98 -33.30
N LEU A 58 -14.65 34.47 -34.55
CA LEU A 58 -13.62 34.38 -35.59
C LEU A 58 -12.63 35.55 -35.50
N TYR A 59 -11.41 35.28 -35.97
CA TYR A 59 -10.33 36.26 -36.17
C TYR A 59 -10.84 37.63 -36.64
N SER A 60 -10.47 38.68 -35.90
CA SER A 60 -10.40 40.07 -36.36
C SER A 60 -9.04 40.64 -35.91
N GLU A 61 -8.49 41.61 -36.65
CA GLU A 61 -7.17 42.20 -36.36
C GLU A 61 -7.11 42.88 -34.98
N ASP A 62 -8.25 43.25 -34.40
CA ASP A 62 -8.35 44.06 -33.18
C ASP A 62 -8.48 43.29 -31.85
N THR A 63 -8.52 41.94 -31.83
CA THR A 63 -8.76 41.17 -30.58
C THR A 63 -7.66 40.14 -30.28
N PRO A 64 -6.95 40.25 -29.13
CA PRO A 64 -5.77 39.42 -28.83
C PRO A 64 -6.09 37.99 -28.36
N ALA A 65 -7.31 37.70 -27.89
CA ALA A 65 -7.73 36.35 -27.48
C ALA A 65 -8.82 35.84 -28.43
N ARG A 66 -8.45 34.95 -29.36
CA ARG A 66 -9.32 34.39 -30.39
C ARG A 66 -9.78 33.00 -29.96
N ARG A 67 -11.07 32.68 -30.13
CA ARG A 67 -11.56 31.31 -29.87
C ARG A 67 -11.31 30.40 -31.07
N HIS A 68 -11.54 30.93 -32.28
CA HIS A 68 -11.33 30.19 -33.52
C HIS A 68 -10.36 30.91 -34.48
N GLY A 69 -9.50 30.12 -35.13
CA GLY A 69 -8.74 30.52 -36.31
C GLY A 69 -9.58 30.41 -37.58
N GLN A 70 -8.97 30.73 -38.73
CA GLN A 70 -9.55 30.47 -40.05
C GLN A 70 -8.54 29.67 -40.86
N GLU A 71 -8.99 28.54 -41.41
CA GLU A 71 -8.17 27.65 -42.21
C GLU A 71 -8.98 27.17 -43.42
N VAL A 72 -8.32 26.96 -44.57
CA VAL A 72 -8.95 26.41 -45.76
C VAL A 72 -8.47 24.99 -45.96
N LEU A 73 -9.38 24.03 -45.80
CA LEU A 73 -9.10 22.61 -45.99
C LEU A 73 -9.52 22.17 -47.38
N ARG A 74 -8.61 21.50 -48.09
CA ARG A 74 -8.90 20.89 -49.39
C ARG A 74 -9.41 19.47 -49.19
N VAL A 75 -10.73 19.29 -49.25
CA VAL A 75 -11.40 18.03 -48.90
C VAL A 75 -11.88 17.31 -50.17
N ARG A 76 -11.70 15.97 -50.21
CA ARG A 76 -12.26 15.11 -51.26
C ARG A 76 -13.53 14.45 -50.73
N ASN A 77 -14.57 14.39 -51.57
CA ASN A 77 -15.83 13.74 -51.20
C ASN A 77 -15.65 12.20 -51.15
N ALA A 78 -15.83 11.61 -49.97
CA ALA A 78 -15.71 10.17 -49.75
C ALA A 78 -16.73 9.34 -50.55
N SER A 79 -17.93 9.88 -50.83
CA SER A 79 -18.95 9.20 -51.63
C SER A 79 -18.69 9.23 -53.14
N THR A 80 -17.77 10.08 -53.61
CA THR A 80 -17.42 10.17 -55.03
C THR A 80 -15.92 10.46 -55.22
N PRO A 81 -15.04 9.46 -55.00
CA PRO A 81 -13.59 9.68 -55.01
C PRO A 81 -13.05 10.19 -56.35
N GLY A 82 -13.74 9.95 -57.47
CA GLY A 82 -13.36 10.41 -58.80
C GLY A 82 -13.52 11.90 -59.06
N LYS A 83 -14.21 12.65 -58.19
CA LYS A 83 -14.35 14.12 -58.33
C LYS A 83 -13.14 14.85 -57.75
N ALA A 84 -12.83 16.03 -58.30
CA ALA A 84 -11.75 16.88 -57.81
C ALA A 84 -12.02 17.33 -56.35
N PRO A 85 -10.98 17.51 -55.52
CA PRO A 85 -11.13 18.08 -54.19
C PRO A 85 -11.69 19.50 -54.22
N VAL A 86 -12.44 19.87 -53.19
CA VAL A 86 -13.07 21.19 -53.00
C VAL A 86 -12.46 21.84 -51.76
N ASP A 87 -12.24 23.15 -51.82
CA ASP A 87 -11.75 23.93 -50.70
C ASP A 87 -12.92 24.33 -49.79
N ILE A 88 -12.79 24.07 -48.49
CA ILE A 88 -13.78 24.37 -47.46
C ILE A 88 -13.11 25.21 -46.38
N SER A 89 -13.69 26.37 -46.07
CA SER A 89 -13.27 27.19 -44.94
C SER A 89 -13.75 26.59 -43.63
N VAL A 90 -12.83 26.33 -42.72
CA VAL A 90 -13.08 25.80 -41.37
C VAL A 90 -12.54 26.75 -40.31
N ALA A 91 -13.02 26.58 -39.08
CA ALA A 91 -12.71 27.44 -37.95
C ALA A 91 -12.12 26.60 -36.79
N PRO A 92 -10.83 26.21 -36.85
CA PRO A 92 -10.20 25.39 -35.80
C PRO A 92 -10.15 26.17 -34.48
N LEU A 93 -10.22 25.46 -33.35
CA LEU A 93 -10.02 26.09 -32.04
C LEU A 93 -8.58 26.58 -31.90
N THR A 94 -8.41 27.74 -31.28
CA THR A 94 -7.09 28.29 -30.95
C THR A 94 -6.82 28.07 -29.47
N ALA A 95 -5.80 27.26 -29.17
CA ALA A 95 -5.33 27.04 -27.82
C ALA A 95 -4.09 27.89 -27.52
N HIS A 96 -3.95 28.30 -26.26
CA HIS A 96 -2.82 29.07 -25.76
C HIS A 96 -2.23 28.38 -24.53
N LEU A 97 -0.90 28.31 -24.46
CA LEU A 97 -0.22 27.91 -23.23
C LEU A 97 -0.16 29.13 -22.30
N VAL A 98 -0.57 28.98 -21.05
CA VAL A 98 -0.61 30.05 -20.04
C VAL A 98 0.06 29.58 -18.77
N PHE A 99 0.87 30.45 -18.18
CA PHE A 99 1.49 30.18 -16.88
C PHE A 99 0.65 30.77 -15.75
N GLU A 100 0.70 30.14 -14.59
CA GLU A 100 0.08 30.70 -13.39
C GLU A 100 0.63 32.09 -13.04
N GLY A 101 -0.26 33.00 -12.63
CA GLY A 101 0.05 34.40 -12.36
C GLY A 101 -0.08 35.35 -13.57
N GLU A 102 -0.22 34.81 -14.78
CA GLU A 102 -0.56 35.63 -15.95
C GLU A 102 -2.04 36.05 -15.96
N ASP A 103 -2.34 37.19 -16.58
CA ASP A 103 -3.72 37.65 -16.75
C ASP A 103 -4.51 36.65 -17.60
N GLN A 104 -5.49 36.01 -16.97
CA GLN A 104 -6.33 35.00 -17.58
C GLN A 104 -7.58 35.61 -18.25
N GLY A 105 -7.84 36.91 -18.08
CA GLY A 105 -8.91 37.65 -18.74
C GLY A 105 -10.21 36.86 -18.90
N ASP A 106 -10.62 36.66 -20.15
CA ASP A 106 -11.82 35.92 -20.57
C ASP A 106 -11.51 34.49 -21.07
N LEU A 107 -10.40 33.91 -20.62
CA LEU A 107 -9.95 32.58 -21.01
C LEU A 107 -10.51 31.49 -20.09
N ILE A 108 -10.84 30.36 -20.68
CA ILE A 108 -11.16 29.13 -19.98
C ILE A 108 -9.86 28.32 -19.91
N THR A 109 -9.45 27.96 -18.70
CA THR A 109 -8.16 27.31 -18.47
C THR A 109 -8.33 25.91 -17.91
N LEU A 110 -7.42 25.03 -18.29
CA LEU A 110 -7.29 23.68 -17.74
C LEU A 110 -5.82 23.45 -17.38
N PRO A 111 -5.49 23.12 -16.12
CA PRO A 111 -4.15 22.73 -15.74
C PRO A 111 -3.71 21.44 -16.45
N ILE A 112 -2.52 21.45 -17.05
CA ILE A 112 -1.99 20.30 -17.80
C ILE A 112 -0.65 19.80 -17.25
N GLY A 113 0.05 20.61 -16.45
CA GLY A 113 1.35 20.26 -15.91
C GLY A 113 1.82 21.25 -14.86
N ARG A 114 2.92 20.91 -14.18
CA ARG A 114 3.59 21.80 -13.25
C ARG A 114 5.10 21.78 -13.50
N ILE A 115 5.70 22.97 -13.61
CA ILE A 115 7.16 23.12 -13.65
C ILE A 115 7.67 23.01 -12.22
N HIS A 116 8.55 22.05 -11.98
CA HIS A 116 9.22 21.88 -10.69
C HIS A 116 10.27 22.99 -10.49
N ASP A 117 11.19 23.12 -11.45
CA ASP A 117 12.29 24.09 -11.40
C ASP A 117 12.73 24.50 -12.81
N VAL A 118 13.29 25.71 -12.91
CA VAL A 118 13.99 26.22 -14.09
C VAL A 118 15.40 26.60 -13.68
N ASP A 119 16.40 25.92 -14.23
CA ASP A 119 17.80 26.14 -13.86
C ASP A 119 18.37 27.47 -14.41
N SER A 120 19.58 27.82 -13.99
CA SER A 120 20.27 29.03 -14.45
C SER A 120 20.66 29.01 -15.93
N ALA A 121 20.68 27.83 -16.56
CA ALA A 121 20.90 27.65 -17.99
C ALA A 121 19.58 27.68 -18.79
N GLY A 122 18.43 27.80 -18.12
CA GLY A 122 17.09 27.81 -18.70
C GLY A 122 16.49 26.42 -18.96
N ALA A 123 17.10 25.34 -18.47
CA ALA A 123 16.52 24.00 -18.57
C ALA A 123 15.31 23.87 -17.64
N ILE A 124 14.22 23.33 -18.18
CA ILE A 124 12.95 23.17 -17.49
C ILE A 124 12.83 21.74 -16.98
N THR A 125 12.51 21.58 -15.70
CA THR A 125 12.16 20.29 -15.09
C THR A 125 10.68 20.29 -14.73
N LEU A 126 9.93 19.29 -15.20
CA LEU A 126 8.51 19.11 -14.84
C LEU A 126 8.39 18.30 -13.55
N SER A 127 7.29 18.50 -12.82
CA SER A 127 6.98 17.72 -11.62
C SER A 127 6.44 16.34 -12.00
N ASP A 128 7.11 15.30 -11.53
CA ASP A 128 6.69 13.90 -11.71
C ASP A 128 5.56 13.49 -10.74
N THR A 129 5.22 14.34 -9.77
CA THR A 129 4.19 14.06 -8.77
C THR A 129 2.87 14.77 -9.06
N TYR A 130 2.89 15.78 -9.93
CA TYR A 130 1.71 16.55 -10.24
C TYR A 130 0.67 15.73 -10.99
N VAL A 131 -0.57 15.79 -10.53
CA VAL A 131 -1.71 15.11 -11.14
C VAL A 131 -2.69 16.15 -11.69
N PRO A 132 -2.72 16.39 -13.01
CA PRO A 132 -3.72 17.27 -13.61
C PRO A 132 -5.12 16.67 -13.52
N PRO A 133 -6.18 17.49 -13.60
CA PRO A 133 -7.55 17.00 -13.77
C PRO A 133 -7.62 16.12 -15.01
N THR A 134 -8.06 14.87 -14.85
CA THR A 134 -8.06 13.87 -15.92
C THR A 134 -9.35 13.06 -15.91
N ILE A 135 -9.81 12.68 -17.09
CA ILE A 135 -10.99 11.83 -17.29
C ILE A 135 -10.67 10.34 -17.26
N ASP A 136 -9.39 9.97 -17.39
CA ASP A 136 -8.91 8.58 -17.37
C ASP A 136 -7.69 8.47 -16.45
N VAL A 137 -7.69 7.46 -15.57
CA VAL A 137 -6.56 7.07 -14.73
C VAL A 137 -5.32 6.75 -15.59
N HIS A 138 -5.48 6.12 -16.75
CA HIS A 138 -4.37 5.72 -17.62
C HIS A 138 -3.80 6.86 -18.47
N ALA A 139 -4.36 8.07 -18.38
CA ALA A 139 -3.80 9.24 -19.05
C ALA A 139 -2.66 9.88 -18.24
N VAL A 140 -2.54 9.57 -16.94
CA VAL A 140 -1.62 10.28 -16.03
C VAL A 140 -0.75 9.30 -15.26
N GLN A 141 0.57 9.39 -15.48
CA GLN A 141 1.55 8.44 -14.93
C GLN A 141 1.54 8.30 -13.40
N PRO A 142 1.44 9.37 -12.59
CA PRO A 142 1.29 9.26 -11.14
C PRO A 142 0.14 8.37 -10.67
N LEU A 143 -1.02 8.42 -11.33
CA LEU A 143 -2.18 7.60 -10.96
C LEU A 143 -1.97 6.14 -11.33
N ILE A 144 -1.34 5.88 -12.49
CA ILE A 144 -0.94 4.53 -12.90
C ILE A 144 0.06 3.94 -11.91
N ALA A 145 1.05 4.74 -11.49
CA ALA A 145 2.04 4.33 -10.50
C ALA A 145 1.38 3.97 -9.16
N LEU A 146 0.48 4.83 -8.66
CA LEU A 146 -0.27 4.57 -7.43
C LEU A 146 -1.14 3.31 -7.54
N LEU A 147 -1.84 3.13 -8.66
CA LEU A 147 -2.66 1.94 -8.91
C LEU A 147 -1.82 0.66 -8.83
N ASN A 148 -0.68 0.65 -9.51
CA ASN A 148 0.23 -0.50 -9.54
C ASN A 148 0.89 -0.75 -8.18
N GLU A 149 1.25 0.30 -7.45
CA GLU A 149 1.79 0.21 -6.10
C GLU A 149 0.79 -0.47 -5.15
N ILE A 150 -0.44 0.05 -5.07
CA ILE A 150 -1.49 -0.52 -4.21
C ILE A 150 -1.79 -1.97 -4.59
N ARG A 151 -1.86 -2.29 -5.88
CA ARG A 151 -2.05 -3.66 -6.37
C ARG A 151 -0.92 -4.61 -5.92
N SER A 152 0.33 -4.16 -6.00
CA SER A 152 1.49 -4.94 -5.54
C SER A 152 1.46 -5.19 -4.04
N MET A 153 1.08 -4.16 -3.26
CA MET A 153 0.92 -4.28 -1.81
C MET A 153 -0.21 -5.25 -1.43
N LEU A 154 -1.34 -5.19 -2.14
CA LEU A 154 -2.46 -6.12 -1.96
C LEU A 154 -2.04 -7.56 -2.22
N ARG A 155 -1.34 -7.84 -3.33
CA ARG A 155 -0.82 -9.17 -3.66
C ARG A 155 0.10 -9.73 -2.59
N THR A 156 1.11 -8.96 -2.23
CA THR A 156 2.06 -9.33 -1.17
C THR A 156 1.34 -9.63 0.14
N ARG A 157 0.31 -8.83 0.45
CA ARG A 157 -0.51 -9.00 1.65
C ARG A 157 -1.38 -10.25 1.60
N ALA A 158 -2.01 -10.52 0.45
CA ALA A 158 -2.84 -11.69 0.22
C ALA A 158 -2.03 -12.98 0.38
N GLU A 159 -0.86 -13.07 -0.25
CA GLU A 159 0.04 -14.22 -0.16
C GLU A 159 0.44 -14.52 1.29
N ALA A 160 0.83 -13.47 2.05
CA ALA A 160 1.22 -13.61 3.44
C ALA A 160 0.06 -14.06 4.36
N LEU A 161 -1.17 -13.62 4.08
CA LEU A 161 -2.36 -14.04 4.84
C LEU A 161 -2.82 -15.44 4.44
N ALA A 162 -2.79 -15.77 3.15
CA ALA A 162 -3.16 -17.09 2.63
C ALA A 162 -2.26 -18.19 3.20
N ALA A 163 -0.96 -17.94 3.33
CA ALA A 163 -0.02 -18.89 3.93
C ALA A 163 -0.33 -19.23 5.41
N ARG A 164 -1.02 -18.33 6.13
CA ARG A 164 -1.46 -18.57 7.53
C ARG A 164 -2.86 -19.14 7.62
N ALA A 165 -3.70 -18.86 6.63
CA ALA A 165 -5.08 -19.34 6.54
C ALA A 165 -5.20 -20.83 6.14
N ASP A 166 -4.08 -21.53 5.92
CA ASP A 166 -4.06 -22.96 5.60
C ASP A 166 -4.81 -23.75 6.71
N PRO A 167 -5.93 -24.42 6.39
CA PRO A 167 -6.75 -25.16 7.36
C PRO A 167 -5.97 -26.26 8.10
N SER A 168 -4.88 -26.76 7.50
CA SER A 168 -4.01 -27.77 8.14
C SER A 168 -3.10 -27.18 9.23
N ARG A 169 -2.97 -25.85 9.28
CA ARG A 169 -2.13 -25.09 10.23
C ARG A 169 -2.91 -24.09 11.08
N ALA A 170 -4.16 -23.81 10.71
CA ALA A 170 -5.00 -22.84 11.39
C ALA A 170 -5.50 -23.37 12.74
N THR A 171 -5.04 -22.76 13.84
CA THR A 171 -5.70 -22.85 15.14
C THR A 171 -7.01 -22.05 15.07
N ALA A 172 -8.10 -22.61 15.59
CA ALA A 172 -9.41 -21.94 15.65
C ALA A 172 -9.44 -20.85 16.74
N ASP A 173 -8.56 -19.85 16.62
CA ASP A 173 -8.46 -18.71 17.51
C ASP A 173 -9.01 -17.42 16.87
N ALA A 174 -9.20 -16.39 17.70
CA ALA A 174 -9.72 -15.10 17.25
C ALA A 174 -8.79 -14.39 16.24
N GLY A 175 -7.49 -14.72 16.24
CA GLY A 175 -6.51 -14.16 15.30
C GLY A 175 -6.73 -14.72 13.89
N GLY A 176 -6.93 -16.03 13.77
CA GLY A 176 -7.20 -16.69 12.50
C GLY A 176 -8.47 -16.17 11.82
N LEU A 177 -9.52 -15.85 12.57
CA LEU A 177 -10.74 -15.23 12.01
C LEU A 177 -10.47 -13.83 11.44
N ILE A 178 -9.69 -13.00 12.16
CA ILE A 178 -9.30 -11.67 11.67
C ILE A 178 -8.48 -11.80 10.38
N ASP A 179 -7.61 -12.80 10.30
CA ASP A 179 -6.79 -13.05 9.12
C ASP A 179 -7.62 -13.46 7.91
N LEU A 180 -8.58 -14.36 8.09
CA LEU A 180 -9.51 -14.76 7.03
C LEU A 180 -10.38 -13.59 6.55
N VAL A 181 -10.89 -12.77 7.47
CA VAL A 181 -11.67 -11.58 7.12
C VAL A 181 -10.79 -10.56 6.37
N THR A 182 -9.56 -10.33 6.85
CA THR A 182 -8.60 -9.44 6.17
C THR A 182 -8.25 -9.98 4.79
N LEU A 183 -8.01 -11.28 4.66
CA LEU A 183 -7.71 -11.94 3.39
C LEU A 183 -8.87 -11.79 2.40
N SER A 184 -10.11 -11.96 2.85
CA SER A 184 -11.31 -11.75 2.01
C SER A 184 -11.39 -10.32 1.46
N ILE A 185 -11.14 -9.32 2.31
CA ILE A 185 -11.10 -7.90 1.90
C ILE A 185 -9.98 -7.66 0.87
N VAL A 186 -8.77 -8.15 1.15
CA VAL A 186 -7.61 -7.95 0.28
C VAL A 186 -7.80 -8.64 -1.07
N ASN A 187 -8.30 -9.88 -1.10
CA ASN A 187 -8.59 -10.61 -2.33
C ASN A 187 -9.67 -9.91 -3.17
N GLY A 188 -10.74 -9.45 -2.53
CA GLY A 188 -11.82 -8.72 -3.21
C GLY A 188 -11.33 -7.41 -3.81
N ALA A 189 -10.50 -6.67 -3.07
CA ALA A 189 -9.86 -5.46 -3.58
C ALA A 189 -8.90 -5.77 -4.73
N GLU A 190 -7.99 -6.74 -4.58
CA GLU A 190 -7.02 -7.09 -5.61
C GLU A 190 -7.70 -7.35 -6.97
N ALA A 191 -8.79 -8.12 -7.00
CA ALA A 191 -9.54 -8.39 -8.23
C ALA A 191 -10.08 -7.11 -8.92
N VAL A 192 -10.56 -6.14 -8.14
CA VAL A 192 -11.03 -4.85 -8.67
C VAL A 192 -9.86 -4.02 -9.20
N PHE A 193 -8.74 -3.98 -8.48
CA PHE A 193 -7.55 -3.23 -8.87
C PHE A 193 -6.84 -3.86 -10.08
N ASP A 194 -6.92 -5.17 -10.24
CA ASP A 194 -6.49 -5.88 -11.46
C ASP A 194 -7.32 -5.46 -12.67
N HIS A 195 -8.64 -5.34 -12.52
CA HIS A 195 -9.52 -4.84 -13.59
C HIS A 195 -9.17 -3.40 -13.99
N PHE A 196 -9.00 -2.49 -13.01
CA PHE A 196 -8.55 -1.14 -13.30
C PHE A 196 -7.20 -1.13 -14.02
N ALA A 197 -6.26 -1.99 -13.66
CA ALA A 197 -4.98 -2.02 -14.36
C ALA A 197 -5.09 -2.56 -15.80
N ALA A 198 -6.03 -3.48 -16.06
CA ALA A 198 -6.18 -4.16 -17.34
C ALA A 198 -7.02 -3.38 -18.37
N THR A 199 -7.85 -2.43 -17.95
CA THR A 199 -8.80 -1.72 -18.82
C THR A 199 -8.65 -0.21 -18.69
N ARG A 200 -8.83 0.52 -19.79
CA ARG A 200 -8.78 2.00 -19.83
C ARG A 200 -10.19 2.60 -19.75
N GLY A 201 -10.29 3.90 -19.57
CA GLY A 201 -11.55 4.65 -19.53
C GLY A 201 -12.13 4.78 -18.12
N HIS A 202 -11.33 4.56 -17.08
CA HIS A 202 -11.78 4.68 -15.70
C HIS A 202 -11.58 6.10 -15.20
N HIS A 203 -12.68 6.76 -14.84
CA HIS A 203 -12.61 8.08 -14.23
C HIS A 203 -11.92 8.03 -12.86
N PRO A 204 -11.03 8.98 -12.51
CA PRO A 204 -10.28 8.94 -11.25
C PRO A 204 -11.16 8.92 -9.99
N GLU A 205 -12.35 9.51 -10.02
CA GLU A 205 -13.32 9.40 -8.91
C GLU A 205 -13.66 7.95 -8.58
N THR A 206 -13.77 7.08 -9.59
CA THR A 206 -14.11 5.67 -9.38
C THR A 206 -12.96 4.91 -8.72
N LEU A 207 -11.72 5.21 -9.09
CA LEU A 207 -10.53 4.70 -8.40
C LEU A 207 -10.47 5.24 -6.96
N PHE A 208 -10.69 6.55 -6.76
CA PHE A 208 -10.69 7.19 -5.45
C PHE A 208 -11.73 6.57 -4.50
N ARG A 209 -12.96 6.35 -4.98
CA ARG A 209 -14.02 5.69 -4.23
C ARG A 209 -13.64 4.27 -3.82
N SER A 210 -12.98 3.52 -4.70
CA SER A 210 -12.52 2.16 -4.42
C SER A 210 -11.41 2.12 -3.37
N LEU A 211 -10.44 3.04 -3.46
CA LEU A 211 -9.39 3.24 -2.44
C LEU A 211 -9.99 3.64 -1.09
N LEU A 212 -10.99 4.54 -1.08
CA LEU A 212 -11.69 4.97 0.14
C LEU A 212 -12.44 3.81 0.80
N GLY A 213 -13.14 3.00 -0.01
CA GLY A 213 -13.83 1.79 0.45
C GLY A 213 -12.87 0.79 1.10
N LEU A 214 -11.72 0.54 0.45
CA LEU A 214 -10.67 -0.31 0.98
C LEU A 214 -10.12 0.21 2.31
N ALA A 215 -9.78 1.50 2.39
CA ALA A 215 -9.30 2.12 3.62
C ALA A 215 -10.34 2.02 4.76
N GLY A 216 -11.62 2.20 4.42
CA GLY A 216 -12.73 2.05 5.36
C GLY A 216 -12.82 0.63 5.93
N GLN A 217 -12.78 -0.40 5.07
CA GLN A 217 -12.82 -1.79 5.48
C GLN A 217 -11.62 -2.17 6.35
N LEU A 218 -10.39 -1.83 5.91
CA LEU A 218 -9.17 -2.14 6.66
C LEU A 218 -9.09 -1.41 8.00
N SER A 219 -9.67 -0.21 8.11
CA SER A 219 -9.66 0.54 9.37
C SER A 219 -10.34 -0.18 10.54
N SER A 220 -11.25 -1.11 10.28
CA SER A 220 -11.90 -1.91 11.32
C SER A 220 -10.99 -2.98 11.92
N LEU A 221 -9.95 -3.38 11.17
CA LEU A 221 -9.05 -4.48 11.48
C LEU A 221 -7.65 -3.98 11.87
N VAL A 222 -7.27 -2.78 11.40
CA VAL A 222 -5.94 -2.21 11.57
C VAL A 222 -5.99 -0.93 12.41
N GLY A 223 -5.19 -0.86 13.47
CA GLY A 223 -5.01 0.31 14.33
C GLY A 223 -5.92 0.35 15.57
N ASP A 224 -5.55 1.17 16.56
CA ASP A 224 -6.17 1.18 17.89
C ASP A 224 -7.62 1.69 17.89
N ARG A 225 -7.91 2.68 17.04
CA ARG A 225 -9.21 3.38 17.04
C ARG A 225 -10.32 2.58 16.33
N ARG A 226 -9.95 1.60 15.50
CA ARG A 226 -10.85 0.78 14.66
C ARG A 226 -11.91 1.58 13.89
N LYS A 227 -11.55 2.78 13.43
CA LYS A 227 -12.40 3.68 12.65
C LYS A 227 -11.58 4.35 11.55
N PRO A 228 -12.20 4.71 10.42
CA PRO A 228 -11.53 5.44 9.35
C PRO A 228 -10.98 6.77 9.88
N GLN A 229 -9.80 7.17 9.39
CA GLN A 229 -9.30 8.52 9.60
C GLN A 229 -10.14 9.50 8.76
N ASN A 230 -10.12 10.78 9.14
CA ASN A 230 -10.83 11.80 8.37
C ASN A 230 -10.06 12.02 7.06
N ILE A 231 -10.68 11.67 5.94
CA ILE A 231 -10.10 11.80 4.59
C ILE A 231 -10.81 12.95 3.90
N HIS A 232 -10.05 13.84 3.25
CA HIS A 232 -10.62 14.96 2.52
C HIS A 232 -11.53 14.50 1.38
N ALA A 233 -12.56 15.30 1.09
CA ALA A 233 -13.45 15.03 -0.02
C ALA A 233 -12.69 15.12 -1.36
N TYR A 234 -13.13 14.32 -2.33
CA TYR A 234 -12.57 14.32 -3.68
C TYR A 234 -12.70 15.70 -4.33
N ARG A 235 -11.58 16.23 -4.83
CA ARG A 235 -11.51 17.49 -5.58
C ARG A 235 -10.92 17.20 -6.95
N HIS A 236 -11.76 17.21 -7.99
CA HIS A 236 -11.32 16.87 -9.34
C HIS A 236 -10.27 17.84 -9.89
N GLU A 237 -10.38 19.12 -9.52
CA GLU A 237 -9.44 20.18 -9.92
C GLU A 237 -8.07 20.06 -9.23
N ASP A 238 -8.00 19.30 -8.14
CA ASP A 238 -6.80 19.08 -7.33
C ASP A 238 -6.74 17.61 -6.85
N LEU A 239 -6.42 16.73 -7.82
CA LEU A 239 -6.32 15.30 -7.57
C LEU A 239 -5.15 14.97 -6.62
N GLU A 240 -4.07 15.76 -6.65
CA GLU A 240 -2.90 15.57 -5.80
C GLU A 240 -3.27 15.64 -4.31
N SER A 241 -4.01 16.67 -3.88
CA SER A 241 -4.44 16.80 -2.48
C SER A 241 -5.48 15.75 -2.07
N SER A 242 -6.21 15.20 -3.04
CA SER A 242 -7.20 14.14 -2.80
C SER A 242 -6.51 12.78 -2.61
N PHE A 243 -5.67 12.37 -3.55
CA PHE A 243 -5.08 11.02 -3.58
C PHE A 243 -3.93 10.84 -2.60
N THR A 244 -3.09 11.86 -2.39
CA THR A 244 -1.85 11.73 -1.59
C THR A 244 -2.12 11.28 -0.15
N PRO A 245 -3.03 11.93 0.62
CA PRO A 245 -3.30 11.51 2.00
C PRO A 245 -3.89 10.09 2.07
N LEU A 246 -4.76 9.73 1.12
CA LEU A 246 -5.39 8.42 1.07
C LEU A 246 -4.36 7.31 0.74
N ALA A 247 -3.47 7.58 -0.21
CA ALA A 247 -2.37 6.68 -0.55
C ALA A 247 -1.49 6.40 0.66
N ASP A 248 -1.10 7.43 1.42
CA ASP A 248 -0.28 7.27 2.62
C ASP A 248 -0.95 6.46 3.72
N ILE A 249 -2.26 6.63 3.90
CA ILE A 249 -3.05 5.81 4.85
C ILE A 249 -3.04 4.34 4.41
N LEU A 250 -3.30 4.07 3.13
CA LEU A 250 -3.33 2.70 2.61
C LEU A 250 -1.93 2.05 2.65
N ARG A 251 -0.87 2.80 2.31
CA ARG A 251 0.51 2.34 2.45
C ARG A 251 0.79 1.89 3.87
N LYS A 252 0.40 2.69 4.87
CA LYS A 252 0.56 2.31 6.28
C LYS A 252 -0.25 1.06 6.62
N MET A 253 -1.52 1.01 6.25
CA MET A 253 -2.41 -0.12 6.56
C MET A 253 -1.96 -1.44 5.93
N LEU A 254 -1.49 -1.40 4.68
CA LEU A 254 -1.05 -2.56 3.93
C LEU A 254 0.40 -2.97 4.27
N SER A 255 1.25 -2.02 4.67
CA SER A 255 2.62 -2.29 5.15
C SER A 255 2.68 -2.85 6.57
N VAL A 256 1.56 -2.93 7.32
CA VAL A 256 1.56 -3.63 8.62
C VAL A 256 1.79 -5.10 8.36
N VAL A 257 3.05 -5.52 8.24
CA VAL A 257 3.46 -6.92 8.38
C VAL A 257 2.88 -7.36 9.71
N ILE A 258 1.93 -8.28 9.69
CA ILE A 258 1.50 -8.95 10.93
C ILE A 258 2.69 -9.85 11.27
N GLN A 259 3.71 -9.26 11.89
CA GLN A 259 4.58 -10.02 12.75
C GLN A 259 3.66 -10.45 13.88
N SER A 260 3.20 -11.71 13.84
CA SER A 260 2.46 -12.26 14.96
C SER A 260 3.30 -12.00 16.20
N ALA A 261 2.74 -11.26 17.16
CA ALA A 261 3.44 -10.88 18.38
C ALA A 261 3.94 -12.13 19.11
N ALA A 262 3.28 -13.27 18.91
CA ALA A 262 3.71 -14.59 19.31
C ALA A 262 3.86 -15.55 18.10
N ILE A 263 4.88 -16.39 18.14
CA ILE A 263 5.18 -17.43 17.14
C ILE A 263 5.17 -18.77 17.86
N SER A 264 4.34 -19.70 17.38
CA SER A 264 4.34 -21.08 17.88
C SER A 264 5.58 -21.83 17.40
N LEU A 265 6.22 -22.54 18.32
CA LEU A 265 7.40 -23.37 18.11
C LEU A 265 6.99 -24.83 18.35
N PRO A 266 6.53 -25.55 17.32
CA PRO A 266 5.93 -26.86 17.48
C PRO A 266 6.92 -27.85 18.12
N LEU A 267 6.45 -28.53 19.16
CA LEU A 267 7.21 -29.55 19.87
C LEU A 267 6.98 -30.92 19.24
N GLN A 268 8.06 -31.62 18.93
CA GLN A 268 8.05 -33.01 18.46
C GLN A 268 8.37 -33.93 19.63
N ASP A 269 7.45 -34.83 19.98
CA ASP A 269 7.72 -35.89 20.94
C ASP A 269 8.71 -36.91 20.35
N ARG A 270 9.78 -37.19 21.08
CA ARG A 270 10.82 -38.18 20.73
C ARG A 270 10.80 -39.41 21.64
N GLY A 271 9.79 -39.53 22.49
CA GLY A 271 9.64 -40.58 23.49
C GLY A 271 10.49 -40.34 24.74
N TYR A 272 10.29 -41.19 25.75
CA TYR A 272 10.98 -41.13 27.05
C TYR A 272 10.90 -39.76 27.74
N GLY A 273 9.77 -39.05 27.56
CA GLY A 273 9.54 -37.73 28.17
C GLY A 273 10.31 -36.58 27.52
N ILE A 274 10.92 -36.79 26.34
CA ILE A 274 11.69 -35.77 25.62
C ILE A 274 10.86 -35.16 24.47
N MET A 275 10.69 -33.84 24.50
CA MET A 275 10.08 -33.05 23.44
C MET A 275 11.11 -32.09 22.84
N ILE A 276 11.11 -31.93 21.51
CA ILE A 276 12.07 -31.10 20.78
C ILE A 276 11.35 -30.00 19.99
N GLY A 277 11.75 -28.74 20.20
CA GLY A 277 11.31 -27.59 19.42
C GLY A 277 12.42 -27.07 18.51
N VAL A 278 12.28 -27.24 17.19
CA VAL A 278 13.28 -26.79 16.21
C VAL A 278 13.27 -25.27 16.10
N ILE A 279 14.48 -24.68 16.05
CA ILE A 279 14.64 -23.22 15.92
C ILE A 279 14.81 -22.88 14.44
N THR A 280 13.75 -22.39 13.81
CA THR A 280 13.81 -21.98 12.39
C THR A 280 14.27 -20.54 12.23
N ASP A 281 13.81 -19.64 13.10
CA ASP A 281 14.14 -18.21 13.07
C ASP A 281 15.04 -17.83 14.25
N ARG A 282 16.33 -17.60 13.95
CA ARG A 282 17.33 -17.22 14.97
C ARG A 282 17.21 -15.78 15.44
N THR A 283 16.48 -14.92 14.74
CA THR A 283 16.27 -13.53 15.17
C THR A 283 15.49 -13.45 16.49
N LEU A 284 14.75 -14.50 16.85
CA LEU A 284 13.99 -14.60 18.09
C LEU A 284 14.87 -14.49 19.36
N PHE A 285 16.15 -14.87 19.28
CA PHE A 285 17.05 -14.74 20.43
C PHE A 285 17.50 -13.31 20.73
N GLN A 286 17.23 -12.34 19.85
CA GLN A 286 17.64 -10.95 20.03
C GLN A 286 16.64 -10.16 20.88
N ASP A 287 15.35 -10.36 20.65
CA ASP A 287 14.28 -9.54 21.23
C ASP A 287 12.97 -10.33 21.32
N ALA A 288 13.01 -11.52 21.93
CA ALA A 288 11.80 -12.29 22.22
C ALA A 288 11.87 -12.95 23.60
N ARG A 289 10.69 -13.12 24.21
CA ARG A 289 10.48 -13.95 25.40
C ARG A 289 9.93 -15.31 25.01
N PHE A 290 10.39 -16.36 25.66
CA PHE A 290 10.00 -17.72 25.35
C PHE A 290 9.09 -18.25 26.46
N VAL A 291 7.90 -18.70 26.08
CA VAL A 291 6.84 -19.14 27.00
C VAL A 291 6.48 -20.58 26.68
N LEU A 292 6.49 -21.44 27.69
CA LEU A 292 5.98 -22.79 27.67
C LEU A 292 4.56 -22.79 28.27
N VAL A 293 3.60 -23.32 27.54
CA VAL A 293 2.24 -23.54 28.02
C VAL A 293 2.10 -25.02 28.36
N ALA A 294 1.60 -25.32 29.54
CA ALA A 294 1.38 -26.70 29.98
C ALA A 294 -0.07 -26.91 30.38
N VAL A 295 -0.65 -28.01 29.89
CA VAL A 295 -1.98 -28.51 30.24
C VAL A 295 -1.83 -29.97 30.64
N ALA A 296 -2.49 -30.39 31.71
CA ALA A 296 -2.48 -31.78 32.16
C ALA A 296 -3.76 -32.08 32.95
N SER A 297 -4.12 -33.35 33.07
CA SER A 297 -5.26 -33.84 33.87
C SER A 297 -4.95 -33.83 35.39
N VAL A 298 -4.42 -32.72 35.89
CA VAL A 298 -4.10 -32.46 37.31
C VAL A 298 -4.49 -31.02 37.68
N PRO A 299 -4.69 -30.68 38.97
CA PRO A 299 -4.96 -29.31 39.36
C PRO A 299 -3.88 -28.33 38.88
N THR A 300 -4.29 -27.19 38.32
CA THR A 300 -3.38 -26.18 37.76
C THR A 300 -2.34 -25.68 38.78
N GLU A 301 -2.72 -25.60 40.06
CA GLU A 301 -1.79 -25.22 41.13
C GLU A 301 -0.69 -26.28 41.36
N THR A 302 -1.02 -27.56 41.23
CA THR A 302 -0.05 -28.66 41.28
C THR A 302 0.96 -28.53 40.14
N LEU A 303 0.47 -28.27 38.91
CA LEU A 303 1.33 -28.07 37.75
C LEU A 303 2.22 -26.82 37.94
N ARG A 304 1.65 -25.72 38.43
CA ARG A 304 2.33 -24.45 38.71
C ARG A 304 3.49 -24.61 39.69
N GLN A 305 3.30 -25.39 40.75
CA GLN A 305 4.30 -25.58 41.81
C GLN A 305 5.34 -26.65 41.48
N GLN A 306 4.92 -27.76 40.86
CA GLN A 306 5.77 -28.94 40.71
C GLN A 306 6.52 -28.99 39.38
N LEU A 307 5.91 -28.53 38.28
CA LEU A 307 6.51 -28.65 36.95
C LEU A 307 7.88 -27.94 36.85
N PRO A 308 8.10 -26.74 37.41
CA PRO A 308 9.41 -26.09 37.35
C PRO A 308 10.57 -26.91 37.93
N ALA A 309 10.30 -27.77 38.92
CA ALA A 309 11.30 -28.65 39.52
C ALA A 309 11.48 -29.97 38.76
N GLN A 310 10.49 -30.38 37.96
CA GLN A 310 10.45 -31.68 37.28
C GLN A 310 10.71 -31.59 35.78
N ILE A 311 10.85 -30.39 35.23
CA ILE A 311 11.21 -30.17 33.83
C ILE A 311 12.67 -29.73 33.73
N LYS A 312 13.37 -30.31 32.76
CA LYS A 312 14.70 -29.85 32.34
C LYS A 312 14.60 -29.28 30.94
N VAL A 313 15.08 -28.06 30.77
CA VAL A 313 15.13 -27.38 29.48
C VAL A 313 16.59 -27.14 29.10
N GLY A 314 16.93 -27.38 27.85
CA GLY A 314 18.27 -27.16 27.34
C GLY A 314 18.33 -27.30 25.83
N SER A 315 19.55 -27.40 25.30
CA SER A 315 19.74 -27.75 23.90
C SER A 315 19.59 -29.25 23.68
N VAL A 316 19.17 -29.66 22.49
CA VAL A 316 19.03 -31.09 22.13
C VAL A 316 20.32 -31.88 22.33
N GLU A 317 21.48 -31.24 22.15
CA GLU A 317 22.78 -31.87 22.30
C GLU A 317 23.15 -32.13 23.77
N ARG A 318 22.62 -31.33 24.72
CA ARG A 318 22.96 -31.41 26.15
C ARG A 318 21.88 -32.03 27.03
N ILE A 319 20.65 -32.19 26.54
CA ILE A 319 19.53 -32.63 27.37
C ILE A 319 19.77 -33.97 28.06
N ARG A 320 20.44 -34.92 27.39
CA ARG A 320 20.78 -36.22 27.96
C ARG A 320 21.73 -36.10 29.15
N ASP A 321 22.76 -35.26 29.01
CA ASP A 321 23.72 -35.01 30.09
C ASP A 321 23.05 -34.29 31.26
N LEU A 322 22.16 -33.32 30.98
CA LEU A 322 21.39 -32.64 32.02
C LEU A 322 20.57 -33.62 32.85
N VAL A 323 19.93 -34.61 32.20
CA VAL A 323 19.14 -35.63 32.88
C VAL A 323 20.04 -36.60 33.66
N ASN A 324 21.00 -37.25 32.98
CA ASN A 324 21.83 -38.31 33.54
C ASN A 324 22.73 -37.83 34.68
N LEU A 325 23.32 -36.63 34.54
CA LEU A 325 24.22 -36.04 35.52
C LEU A 325 23.50 -35.17 36.55
N GLN A 326 22.16 -35.16 36.52
CA GLN A 326 21.32 -34.36 37.42
C GLN A 326 21.65 -32.85 37.42
N LEU A 327 22.23 -32.33 36.33
CA LEU A 327 22.59 -30.92 36.22
C LEU A 327 21.34 -30.02 36.09
N PRO A 328 21.41 -28.75 36.52
CA PRO A 328 20.33 -27.80 36.33
C PRO A 328 20.18 -27.44 34.84
N GLY A 329 18.93 -27.43 34.37
CA GLY A 329 18.56 -26.90 33.05
C GLY A 329 18.27 -25.40 33.10
N ILE A 330 17.72 -24.87 32.00
CA ILE A 330 17.16 -23.52 31.95
C ILE A 330 15.91 -23.49 32.82
N PRO A 331 15.87 -22.65 33.87
CA PRO A 331 14.70 -22.56 34.74
C PRO A 331 13.48 -22.04 33.99
N ILE A 332 12.30 -22.50 34.40
CA ILE A 332 11.02 -21.93 33.98
C ILE A 332 10.32 -21.28 35.17
N ARG A 333 9.62 -20.17 34.95
CA ARG A 333 8.93 -19.39 35.98
C ARG A 333 7.46 -19.26 35.64
N ALA A 334 6.58 -19.67 36.55
CA ALA A 334 5.14 -19.55 36.34
C ALA A 334 4.71 -18.08 36.27
N LEU A 335 3.92 -17.74 35.25
CA LEU A 335 3.33 -16.43 35.07
C LEU A 335 2.02 -16.32 35.86
N ALA A 336 1.81 -15.16 36.49
CA ALA A 336 0.57 -14.89 37.23
C ALA A 336 -0.65 -14.77 36.29
N VAL A 337 -0.44 -14.23 35.09
CA VAL A 337 -1.47 -13.98 34.07
C VAL A 337 -0.96 -14.48 32.72
N ALA A 338 -1.86 -15.07 31.92
CA ALA A 338 -1.57 -15.46 30.55
C ALA A 338 -1.12 -14.23 29.72
N PRO A 339 -0.06 -14.35 28.91
CA PRO A 339 0.34 -13.27 28.00
C PRO A 339 -0.80 -12.95 27.02
N ARG A 340 -1.02 -11.66 26.75
CA ARG A 340 -2.13 -11.21 25.89
C ARG A 340 -1.91 -11.58 24.42
N GLU A 341 -0.68 -11.87 24.06
CA GLU A 341 -0.24 -12.24 22.72
C GLU A 341 -0.48 -13.73 22.41
N LEU A 342 -0.75 -14.56 23.43
CA LEU A 342 -0.99 -15.99 23.29
C LEU A 342 -2.49 -16.32 23.25
N PRO A 343 -2.89 -17.40 22.55
CA PRO A 343 -4.27 -17.89 22.59
C PRO A 343 -4.65 -18.32 24.00
N TYR A 344 -5.92 -18.10 24.37
CA TYR A 344 -6.45 -18.57 25.65
C TYR A 344 -6.70 -20.08 25.56
N ILE A 345 -5.94 -20.84 26.34
CA ILE A 345 -6.14 -22.28 26.52
C ILE A 345 -6.73 -22.50 27.92
N GLN A 346 -7.86 -23.20 27.96
CA GLN A 346 -8.54 -23.52 29.21
C GLN A 346 -7.65 -24.43 30.09
N ASP A 347 -7.64 -24.15 31.40
CA ASP A 347 -6.87 -24.91 32.40
C ASP A 347 -5.36 -25.00 32.14
N ALA A 348 -4.82 -24.08 31.34
CA ALA A 348 -3.39 -23.98 31.05
C ALA A 348 -2.62 -23.17 32.10
N VAL A 349 -1.38 -23.58 32.35
CA VAL A 349 -0.39 -22.82 33.13
C VAL A 349 0.73 -22.36 32.21
N TYR A 350 1.07 -21.08 32.30
CA TYR A 350 2.06 -20.43 31.44
C TYR A 350 3.36 -20.25 32.22
N PHE A 351 4.48 -20.63 31.61
CA PHE A 351 5.80 -20.52 32.21
C PHE A 351 6.76 -19.80 31.27
N GLU A 352 7.46 -18.79 31.77
CA GLU A 352 8.50 -18.09 31.02
C GLU A 352 9.87 -18.72 31.29
N LEU A 353 10.66 -18.93 30.24
CA LEU A 353 12.03 -19.43 30.36
C LEU A 353 12.96 -18.31 30.84
N ASP A 354 13.83 -18.61 31.80
CA ASP A 354 14.80 -17.67 32.31
C ASP A 354 16.00 -17.53 31.34
N GLN A 355 16.06 -16.40 30.64
CA GLN A 355 17.10 -16.12 29.65
C GLN A 355 18.41 -15.58 30.26
N SER A 356 18.44 -15.32 31.57
CA SER A 356 19.60 -14.72 32.24
C SER A 356 20.71 -15.74 32.55
N VAL A 357 20.40 -17.04 32.48
CA VAL A 357 21.32 -18.12 32.85
C VAL A 357 22.36 -18.40 31.77
N GLU A 358 23.53 -18.89 32.17
CA GLU A 358 24.64 -19.17 31.24
C GLU A 358 24.27 -20.19 30.15
N LEU A 359 23.44 -21.19 30.51
CA LEU A 359 22.94 -22.20 29.58
C LEU A 359 22.08 -21.60 28.45
N TRP A 360 21.52 -20.40 28.63
CA TRP A 360 20.81 -19.69 27.56
C TRP A 360 21.76 -19.27 26.43
N ARG A 361 22.99 -18.88 26.75
CA ARG A 361 23.96 -18.32 25.78
C ARG A 361 24.39 -19.30 24.69
N ILE A 362 24.21 -20.60 24.93
CA ILE A 362 24.53 -21.64 23.93
C ILE A 362 23.36 -21.94 22.98
N LEU A 363 22.13 -21.63 23.36
CA LEU A 363 20.94 -21.94 22.56
C LEU A 363 20.89 -21.24 21.19
N PRO A 364 21.36 -19.99 21.01
CA PRO A 364 21.39 -19.37 19.68
C PRO A 364 22.21 -20.14 18.63
N ARG A 365 23.14 -20.99 19.09
CA ARG A 365 23.97 -21.85 18.24
C ARG A 365 23.44 -23.30 18.14
N ALA A 366 22.50 -23.67 19.00
CA ALA A 366 21.91 -25.00 19.00
C ALA A 366 20.93 -25.18 17.83
N VAL A 367 20.66 -26.44 17.49
CA VAL A 367 19.69 -26.78 16.44
C VAL A 367 18.25 -26.68 16.95
N ALA A 368 18.03 -27.06 18.21
CA ALA A 368 16.70 -27.13 18.79
C ALA A 368 16.72 -27.00 20.31
N PHE A 369 15.59 -26.53 20.86
CA PHE A 369 15.27 -26.69 22.27
C PHE A 369 14.89 -28.14 22.54
N ALA A 370 15.26 -28.64 23.72
CA ALA A 370 14.80 -29.91 24.24
C ALA A 370 14.24 -29.73 25.66
N PHE A 371 13.11 -30.38 25.88
CA PHE A 371 12.36 -30.39 27.13
C PHE A 371 12.28 -31.84 27.60
N HIS A 372 12.70 -32.11 28.82
CA HIS A 372 12.53 -33.42 29.45
C HIS A 372 11.69 -33.28 30.71
N VAL A 373 10.59 -34.03 30.82
CA VAL A 373 9.71 -34.02 31.99
C VAL A 373 9.85 -35.34 32.75
N SER A 374 10.30 -35.29 34.00
CA SER A 374 10.49 -36.48 34.85
C SER A 374 9.27 -36.87 35.68
N GLY A 375 8.16 -36.12 35.59
CA GLY A 375 6.92 -36.33 36.33
C GLY A 375 5.87 -37.11 35.55
N GLY A 376 5.12 -37.99 36.25
CA GLY A 376 3.95 -38.68 35.70
C GLY A 376 2.72 -37.77 35.70
N TYR A 377 2.65 -36.85 34.75
CA TYR A 377 1.48 -36.00 34.53
C TYR A 377 0.55 -36.68 33.52
N SER A 378 -0.65 -37.08 33.94
CA SER A 378 -1.67 -37.64 33.04
C SER A 378 -2.05 -36.61 31.97
N ASP A 379 -2.04 -37.04 30.71
CA ASP A 379 -2.39 -36.23 29.53
C ASP A 379 -1.62 -34.90 29.42
N LEU A 380 -0.34 -34.90 29.80
CA LEU A 380 0.49 -33.70 29.67
C LEU A 380 0.66 -33.28 28.21
N HIS A 381 0.18 -32.09 27.92
CA HIS A 381 0.38 -31.40 26.65
C HIS A 381 1.20 -30.13 26.88
N LEU A 382 2.27 -29.97 26.10
CA LEU A 382 3.10 -28.78 26.11
C LEU A 382 3.02 -28.06 24.77
N GLU A 383 2.83 -26.74 24.82
CA GLU A 383 3.06 -25.86 23.68
C GLU A 383 4.20 -24.90 23.98
N PHE A 384 4.99 -24.56 22.96
CA PHE A 384 6.11 -23.65 23.10
C PHE A 384 5.95 -22.46 22.17
N TRP A 385 6.16 -21.25 22.70
CA TRP A 385 5.89 -20.01 22.00
C TRP A 385 7.03 -19.00 22.21
N ALA A 386 7.32 -18.22 21.17
CA ALA A 386 8.20 -17.06 21.25
C ALA A 386 7.39 -15.78 21.03
N ILE A 387 7.35 -14.90 22.02
CA ILE A 387 6.68 -13.60 21.95
C ILE A 387 7.73 -12.53 21.69
N ARG A 388 7.64 -11.83 20.56
CA ARG A 388 8.59 -10.75 20.24
C ARG A 388 8.37 -9.54 21.15
N GLY A 389 9.46 -8.91 21.55
CA GLY A 389 9.44 -7.64 22.28
C GLY A 389 8.73 -6.59 21.46
N LYS A 390 7.94 -5.73 22.13
CA LYS A 390 7.47 -4.49 21.48
C LYS A 390 8.71 -3.62 21.27
N ARG A 391 9.13 -3.45 20.01
CA ARG A 391 9.98 -2.31 19.65
C ARG A 391 9.26 -1.05 20.12
N ALA A 392 9.85 -0.36 21.09
CA ALA A 392 9.40 0.94 21.57
C ALA A 392 9.53 2.00 20.47
#